data_AF-A0A8B0SGW6-F1
#
_entry.id   AF-A0A8B0SGW6-F1
#
_cell.length_a   1.000
_cell.length_b   1.000
_cell.length_c   1.000
_cell.angle_alpha   90.00
_cell.angle_beta   90.00
_cell.angle_gamma   90.00
#
_symmetry.space_group_name_H-M   'P 1'
#
loop_
_entity.id
_entity.type
_entity.pdbx_description
1 polymer ?
#
loop_
_entity_poly.entity_id
_entity_poly.type
_entity_poly.pdbx_seq_one_letter_code
_entity_poly.pdbx_strand_id
1 'polypeptide(L)'
;MLKTKLLFMMLLLPMYSHADEADLTAGIEAYRAEHYDTATQHFTAAVFAATNDTERARALHNLGNSYFQQGDYAAAAQVFRDALTYRPEHPATQQNLALAAEVQAELERRREAGQRAAADNASTGARRERNTNTLDWDQASTLTLGEGKDAPVNAPPPDLPLTSSN
;
A
#
# COMPACT_ATOMS: atom_id res chain seq x y z
N MET A 1 29.03 52.89 -33.82
CA MET A 1 29.31 52.00 -32.66
C MET A 1 28.11 51.12 -32.29
N LEU A 2 27.33 50.61 -33.26
CA LEU A 2 26.10 49.84 -32.99
C LEU A 2 26.16 48.36 -33.46
N LYS A 3 27.26 47.93 -34.09
CA LYS A 3 27.41 46.56 -34.60
C LYS A 3 28.03 45.58 -33.59
N THR A 4 28.71 46.06 -32.54
CA THR A 4 29.41 45.21 -31.57
C THR A 4 28.56 44.79 -30.35
N LYS A 5 27.48 45.50 -30.03
CA LYS A 5 26.57 45.10 -28.93
C LYS A 5 25.63 43.96 -29.30
N LEU A 6 25.29 43.81 -30.59
CA LEU A 6 24.45 42.72 -31.07
C LEU A 6 25.20 41.37 -31.09
N LEU A 7 26.53 41.40 -31.17
CA LEU A 7 27.37 40.20 -31.21
C LEU A 7 27.54 39.53 -29.83
N PHE A 8 27.32 40.26 -28.73
CA PHE A 8 27.45 39.70 -27.37
C PHE A 8 26.15 39.07 -26.84
N MET A 9 25.01 39.40 -27.43
CA MET A 9 23.69 38.87 -27.06
C MET A 9 23.30 37.60 -27.85
N MET A 10 24.21 37.07 -28.67
CA MET A 10 24.01 35.84 -29.44
C MET A 10 24.93 34.70 -28.96
N LEU A 11 25.74 34.95 -27.92
CA LEU A 11 26.68 34.00 -27.31
C LEU A 11 26.24 33.54 -25.89
N LEU A 12 24.95 33.62 -25.62
CA LEU A 12 24.28 33.00 -24.47
C LEU A 12 23.13 32.10 -24.98
N LEU A 13 23.38 31.41 -26.10
CA LEU A 13 22.60 30.24 -26.47
C LEU A 13 22.83 29.17 -25.38
N PRO A 14 21.77 28.57 -24.85
CA PRO A 14 21.76 27.93 -23.56
C PRO A 14 22.68 26.71 -23.56
N MET A 15 23.66 26.70 -22.66
CA MET A 15 24.31 25.47 -22.16
C MET A 15 23.31 24.64 -21.32
N TYR A 16 22.07 24.48 -21.82
CA TYR A 16 20.92 23.97 -21.08
C TYR A 16 20.06 23.04 -21.95
N SER A 17 20.66 22.39 -22.96
CA SER A 17 19.97 21.48 -23.88
C SER A 17 20.44 20.02 -23.81
N HIS A 18 21.16 19.64 -22.76
CA HIS A 18 21.66 18.26 -22.59
C HIS A 18 21.40 17.69 -21.19
N ALA A 19 20.87 18.49 -20.25
CA ALA A 19 20.64 18.04 -18.88
C ALA A 19 19.38 17.13 -18.79
N ASP A 20 18.37 17.41 -19.61
CA ASP A 20 17.13 16.64 -19.69
C ASP A 20 17.34 15.22 -20.24
N GLU A 21 18.14 15.06 -21.30
CA GLU A 21 18.46 13.75 -21.87
C GLU A 21 19.41 12.95 -20.98
N ALA A 22 20.32 13.62 -20.27
CA ALA A 22 21.20 12.99 -19.30
C ALA A 22 20.41 12.41 -18.12
N ASP A 23 19.49 13.17 -17.53
CA ASP A 23 18.65 12.69 -16.44
C ASP A 23 17.67 11.60 -16.88
N LEU A 24 17.08 11.71 -18.08
CA LEU A 24 16.23 10.64 -18.60
C LEU A 24 17.01 9.33 -18.78
N THR A 25 18.24 9.41 -19.28
CA THR A 25 19.09 8.22 -19.49
C THR A 25 19.54 7.61 -18.16
N ALA A 26 20.02 8.43 -17.22
CA ALA A 26 20.39 7.98 -15.88
C ALA A 26 19.21 7.33 -15.14
N GLY A 27 18.00 7.89 -15.30
CA GLY A 27 16.77 7.29 -14.77
C GLY A 27 16.48 5.91 -15.38
N ILE A 28 16.66 5.74 -16.69
CA ILE A 28 16.47 4.44 -17.37
C ILE A 28 17.49 3.41 -16.86
N GLU A 29 18.75 3.82 -16.69
CA GLU A 29 19.80 2.95 -16.16
C GLU A 29 19.51 2.53 -14.72
N ALA A 30 19.13 3.48 -13.86
CA ALA A 30 18.73 3.19 -12.49
C ALA A 30 17.51 2.26 -12.42
N TYR A 31 16.51 2.49 -13.28
CA TYR A 31 15.31 1.63 -13.36
C TYR A 31 15.67 0.21 -13.76
N ARG A 32 16.55 0.03 -14.76
CA ARG A 32 17.03 -1.29 -15.21
C ARG A 32 17.87 -2.00 -14.14
N ALA A 33 18.54 -1.24 -13.29
CA ALA A 33 19.26 -1.74 -12.13
C ALA A 33 18.35 -1.99 -10.91
N GLU A 34 17.03 -1.84 -11.06
CA GLU A 34 16.03 -1.97 -9.99
C GLU A 34 16.22 -0.96 -8.84
N HIS A 35 17.04 0.06 -9.04
CA HIS A 35 17.23 1.17 -8.11
C HIS A 35 16.13 2.21 -8.31
N TYR A 36 14.89 1.82 -8.01
CA TYR A 36 13.70 2.62 -8.34
C TYR A 36 13.69 3.98 -7.66
N ASP A 37 14.20 4.12 -6.43
CA ASP A 37 14.29 5.42 -5.76
C ASP A 37 15.17 6.42 -6.53
N THR A 38 16.31 5.95 -7.02
CA THR A 38 17.23 6.72 -7.86
C THR A 38 16.59 7.03 -9.21
N ALA A 39 15.86 6.08 -9.79
CA ALA A 39 15.13 6.29 -11.03
C ALA A 39 14.05 7.39 -10.88
N THR A 40 13.30 7.38 -9.78
CA THR A 40 12.29 8.40 -9.45
C THR A 40 12.93 9.79 -9.39
N GLN A 41 14.11 9.93 -8.79
CA GLN A 41 14.83 11.22 -8.71
C GLN A 41 15.23 11.74 -10.09
N HIS A 42 15.87 10.89 -10.90
CA HIS A 42 16.31 11.28 -12.25
C HIS A 42 15.13 11.55 -13.18
N PHE A 43 14.09 10.73 -13.18
CA PHE A 43 12.90 11.01 -13.99
C PHE A 43 12.19 12.28 -13.55
N THR A 44 12.16 12.57 -12.26
CA THR A 44 11.62 13.85 -11.76
C THR A 44 12.42 15.04 -12.29
N ALA A 45 13.76 14.96 -12.26
CA ALA A 45 14.62 15.98 -12.86
C ALA A 45 14.36 16.13 -14.38
N ALA A 46 14.23 15.01 -15.10
CA ALA A 46 13.90 15.01 -16.53
C ALA A 46 12.53 15.64 -16.82
N VAL A 47 11.52 15.46 -15.96
CA VAL A 47 10.22 16.16 -16.08
C VAL A 47 10.38 17.67 -15.96
N PHE A 48 11.19 18.15 -15.02
CA PHE A 48 11.43 19.59 -14.85
C PHE A 48 12.25 20.18 -16.00
N ALA A 49 13.20 19.43 -16.55
CA ALA A 49 14.07 19.88 -17.63
C ALA A 49 13.41 19.77 -19.02
N ALA A 50 12.35 18.97 -19.18
CA ALA A 50 11.68 18.75 -20.45
C ALA A 50 11.24 20.05 -21.14
N THR A 51 11.59 20.19 -22.42
CA THR A 51 11.36 21.42 -23.19
C THR A 51 10.08 21.39 -24.01
N ASN A 52 9.48 20.20 -24.16
CA ASN A 52 8.24 19.99 -24.88
C ASN A 52 7.37 18.89 -24.25
N ASP A 53 6.11 18.83 -24.69
CA ASP A 53 5.10 17.92 -24.16
C ASP A 53 5.46 16.44 -24.38
N THR A 54 6.14 16.10 -25.48
CA THR A 54 6.53 14.71 -25.77
C THR A 54 7.61 14.23 -24.80
N GLU A 55 8.64 15.04 -24.55
CA GLU A 55 9.67 14.76 -23.54
C GLU A 55 9.07 14.65 -22.14
N ARG A 56 8.22 15.61 -21.78
CA ARG A 56 7.57 15.66 -20.47
C ARG A 56 6.70 14.43 -20.24
N ALA A 57 5.87 14.06 -21.23
CA ALA A 57 5.06 12.85 -21.18
C ALA A 57 5.90 11.58 -21.04
N ARG A 58 7.03 11.50 -21.76
CA ARG A 58 7.95 10.35 -21.70
C ARG A 58 8.62 10.23 -20.32
N ALA A 59 9.08 11.34 -19.76
CA ALA A 59 9.67 11.36 -18.42
C ALA A 59 8.63 11.00 -17.34
N LEU A 60 7.41 11.54 -17.41
CA LEU A 60 6.31 11.17 -16.53
C LEU A 60 5.92 9.69 -16.67
N HIS A 61 5.87 9.14 -17.89
CA HIS A 61 5.62 7.71 -18.09
C HIS A 61 6.64 6.84 -17.35
N ASN A 62 7.93 7.16 -17.47
CA ASN A 62 8.98 6.41 -16.78
C ASN A 62 8.99 6.61 -15.25
N LEU A 63 8.65 7.82 -14.79
CA LEU A 63 8.44 8.11 -13.37
C LEU A 63 7.29 7.26 -12.80
N GLY A 64 6.17 7.16 -13.52
CA GLY A 64 5.03 6.32 -13.15
C GLY A 64 5.40 4.84 -13.08
N ASN A 65 6.21 4.34 -14.03
CA ASN A 65 6.73 2.97 -13.98
C ASN A 65 7.60 2.74 -12.73
N SER A 66 8.40 3.73 -12.33
CA SER A 66 9.26 3.62 -11.13
C SER A 66 8.43 3.52 -9.85
N TYR A 67 7.40 4.36 -9.71
CA TYR A 67 6.44 4.25 -8.59
C TYR A 67 5.69 2.92 -8.58
N PHE A 68 5.32 2.41 -9.76
CA PHE A 68 4.65 1.12 -9.87
C PHE A 68 5.53 -0.01 -9.33
N GLN A 69 6.82 0.01 -9.67
CA GLN A 69 7.78 -1.00 -9.19
C GLN A 69 8.08 -0.89 -7.68
N GLN A 70 7.99 0.31 -7.12
CA GLN A 70 8.05 0.53 -5.66
C GLN A 70 6.80 0.04 -4.93
N GLY A 71 5.74 -0.33 -5.66
CA GLY A 71 4.44 -0.69 -5.08
C GLY A 71 3.60 0.51 -4.65
N ASP A 72 4.01 1.73 -4.99
CA ASP A 72 3.19 2.94 -4.80
C ASP A 72 2.26 3.12 -6.00
N TYR A 73 1.26 2.23 -6.09
CA TYR A 73 0.31 2.19 -7.19
C TYR A 73 -0.57 3.43 -7.28
N ALA A 74 -0.82 4.09 -6.13
CA ALA A 74 -1.55 5.35 -6.08
C ALA A 74 -0.75 6.49 -6.76
N ALA A 75 0.53 6.65 -6.40
CA ALA A 75 1.41 7.63 -7.04
C ALA A 75 1.61 7.30 -8.52
N ALA A 76 1.84 6.03 -8.87
CA ALA A 76 1.98 5.59 -10.25
C ALA A 76 0.76 5.99 -11.10
N ALA A 77 -0.46 5.70 -10.62
CA ALA A 77 -1.68 6.05 -11.32
C ALA A 77 -1.84 7.58 -11.49
N GLN A 78 -1.44 8.38 -10.50
CA GLN A 78 -1.45 9.83 -10.63
C GLN A 78 -0.46 10.31 -11.71
N VAL A 79 0.78 9.85 -11.66
CA VAL A 79 1.82 10.26 -12.61
C VAL A 79 1.49 9.82 -14.04
N PHE A 80 0.89 8.63 -14.23
CA PHE A 80 0.41 8.22 -15.54
C PHE A 80 -0.72 9.10 -16.08
N ARG A 81 -1.66 9.54 -15.21
CA ARG A 81 -2.67 10.53 -15.62
C ARG A 81 -2.02 11.83 -16.06
N ASP A 82 -1.02 12.31 -15.32
CA ASP A 82 -0.29 13.52 -15.67
C ASP A 82 0.42 13.36 -17.03
N ALA A 83 1.04 12.21 -17.31
CA ALA A 83 1.63 11.93 -18.63
C ALA A 83 0.59 11.99 -19.77
N LEU A 84 -0.63 11.49 -19.53
CA LEU A 84 -1.71 11.52 -20.52
C LEU A 84 -2.31 12.91 -20.73
N THR A 85 -2.07 13.89 -19.86
CA THR A 85 -2.45 15.29 -20.12
C THR A 85 -1.64 15.88 -21.29
N TYR A 86 -0.38 15.47 -21.44
CA TYR A 86 0.52 15.90 -22.51
C TYR A 86 0.42 15.02 -23.75
N ARG A 87 0.19 13.71 -23.57
CA ARG A 87 -0.03 12.76 -24.67
C ARG A 87 -1.23 11.86 -24.40
N PRO A 88 -2.46 12.32 -24.71
CA PRO A 88 -3.69 11.57 -24.42
C PRO A 88 -3.75 10.20 -25.10
N GLU A 89 -3.16 10.08 -26.30
CA GLU A 89 -3.14 8.88 -27.13
C GLU A 89 -1.80 8.12 -27.01
N HIS A 90 -1.34 7.84 -25.78
CA HIS A 90 -0.17 7.00 -25.53
C HIS A 90 -0.59 5.62 -24.98
N PRO A 91 -0.69 4.57 -25.83
CA PRO A 91 -1.30 3.29 -25.44
C PRO A 91 -0.64 2.63 -24.23
N ALA A 92 0.70 2.64 -24.18
CA ALA A 92 1.43 2.05 -23.06
C ALA A 92 1.16 2.77 -21.73
N THR A 93 0.99 4.10 -21.74
CA THR A 93 0.63 4.84 -20.51
C THR A 93 -0.81 4.56 -20.09
N GLN A 94 -1.74 4.45 -21.04
CA GLN A 94 -3.14 4.11 -20.73
C GLN A 94 -3.24 2.71 -20.10
N GLN A 95 -2.50 1.74 -20.64
CA GLN A 95 -2.42 0.38 -20.08
C GLN A 95 -1.83 0.38 -18.67
N ASN A 96 -0.71 1.09 -18.45
CA ASN A 96 -0.07 1.14 -17.13
C ASN A 96 -0.93 1.89 -16.10
N LEU A 97 -1.67 2.93 -16.51
CA LEU A 97 -2.65 3.59 -15.65
C LEU A 97 -3.75 2.62 -15.21
N ALA A 98 -4.33 1.88 -16.16
CA ALA A 98 -5.37 0.91 -15.85
C ALA A 98 -4.87 -0.16 -14.87
N LEU A 99 -3.67 -0.70 -15.11
CA LEU A 99 -3.04 -1.68 -14.24
C LEU A 99 -2.77 -1.11 -12.84
N ALA A 100 -2.19 0.09 -12.74
CA ALA A 100 -1.93 0.74 -11.45
C ALA A 100 -3.21 0.97 -10.65
N ALA A 101 -4.28 1.43 -11.32
CA ALA A 101 -5.57 1.65 -10.69
C ALA A 101 -6.22 0.34 -10.22
N GLU A 102 -6.13 -0.73 -11.01
CA GLU A 102 -6.66 -2.05 -10.65
C GLU A 102 -5.96 -2.62 -9.42
N VAL A 103 -4.62 -2.59 -9.41
CA VAL A 103 -3.83 -3.11 -8.28
C VAL A 103 -4.10 -2.30 -7.02
N GLN A 104 -4.19 -0.97 -7.12
CA GLN A 104 -4.51 -0.11 -5.99
C GLN A 104 -5.90 -0.44 -5.40
N ALA A 105 -6.91 -0.57 -6.26
CA ALA A 105 -8.27 -0.89 -5.83
C ALA A 105 -8.34 -2.28 -5.15
N GLU A 106 -7.60 -3.26 -5.67
CA GLU A 106 -7.54 -4.59 -5.03
C GLU A 106 -6.88 -4.54 -3.65
N LEU A 107 -5.80 -3.77 -3.49
CA LEU A 107 -5.15 -3.60 -2.19
C LEU A 107 -6.07 -2.92 -1.17
N GLU A 108 -6.84 -1.92 -1.60
CA GLU A 108 -7.84 -1.25 -0.76
C GLU A 108 -8.94 -2.23 -0.34
N ARG A 109 -9.50 -3.01 -1.27
CA ARG A 109 -10.50 -4.05 -0.95
C ARG A 109 -9.98 -5.05 0.07
N ARG A 110 -8.75 -5.53 -0.09
CA ARG A 110 -8.12 -6.47 0.85
C ARG A 110 -7.91 -5.84 2.22
N ARG A 111 -7.50 -4.57 2.28
CA ARG A 111 -7.34 -3.83 3.55
C ARG A 111 -8.67 -3.67 4.27
N GLU A 112 -9.73 -3.27 3.56
CA GLU A 112 -11.06 -3.12 4.13
C GLU A 112 -11.61 -4.46 4.65
N ALA A 113 -11.47 -5.54 3.89
CA ALA A 113 -11.90 -6.87 4.32
C ALA A 113 -11.17 -7.32 5.59
N GLY A 114 -9.86 -7.09 5.68
CA GLY A 114 -9.06 -7.37 6.87
C GLY A 114 -9.49 -6.56 8.09
N GLN A 115 -9.77 -5.27 7.91
CA GLN A 115 -10.26 -4.39 9.00
C GLN A 115 -11.63 -4.82 9.51
N ARG A 116 -12.55 -5.20 8.62
CA ARG A 116 -13.88 -5.72 9.00
C ARG A 116 -13.75 -7.01 9.81
N ALA A 117 -12.96 -7.97 9.33
CA ALA A 117 -12.72 -9.22 10.05
C ALA A 117 -12.10 -8.98 11.45
N ALA A 118 -11.17 -8.03 11.57
CA ALA A 118 -10.60 -7.66 12.87
C ALA A 118 -11.64 -7.04 13.82
N ALA A 119 -12.52 -6.17 13.32
CA ALA A 119 -13.58 -5.54 14.11
C ALA A 119 -14.63 -6.56 14.59
N ASP A 120 -15.04 -7.50 13.73
CA ASP A 120 -15.99 -8.57 14.07
C ASP A 120 -15.42 -9.50 15.15
N ASN A 121 -14.14 -9.86 15.05
CA ASN A 121 -13.46 -10.66 16.05
C ASN A 121 -13.34 -9.93 17.40
N ALA A 122 -13.00 -8.64 17.40
CA ALA A 122 -12.91 -7.84 18.61
C ALA A 122 -14.26 -7.69 19.32
N SER A 123 -15.33 -7.43 18.56
CA SER A 123 -16.69 -7.33 19.12
C SER A 123 -17.19 -8.67 19.69
N THR A 124 -16.86 -9.79 19.02
CA THR A 124 -17.21 -11.14 19.49
C THR A 124 -16.43 -11.51 20.76
N GLY A 125 -15.13 -11.20 20.82
CA GLY A 125 -14.31 -11.39 22.03
C GLY A 125 -14.86 -10.59 23.21
N ALA A 126 -15.11 -9.30 23.02
CA ALA A 126 -15.69 -8.42 24.05
C ALA A 126 -17.09 -8.86 24.51
N ARG A 127 -17.89 -9.48 23.63
CA ARG A 127 -19.19 -10.06 24.01
C ARG A 127 -19.03 -11.33 24.83
N ARG A 128 -18.09 -12.21 24.47
CA ARG A 128 -17.81 -13.45 25.22
C ARG A 128 -17.32 -13.14 26.63
N GLU A 129 -16.38 -12.21 26.78
CA GLU A 129 -15.86 -11.78 28.09
C GLU A 129 -16.93 -11.15 28.99
N ARG A 130 -17.83 -10.33 28.42
CA ARG A 130 -18.98 -9.81 29.17
C ARG A 130 -19.88 -10.93 29.68
N ASN A 131 -20.24 -11.89 28.82
CA ASN A 131 -21.11 -13.00 29.20
C ASN A 131 -20.51 -13.88 30.30
N THR A 132 -19.19 -14.07 30.33
CA THR A 132 -18.53 -14.84 31.40
C THR A 132 -18.44 -14.07 32.72
N ASN A 133 -18.32 -12.74 32.67
CA ASN A 133 -18.30 -11.90 33.88
C ASN A 133 -19.69 -11.56 34.44
N THR A 134 -20.75 -11.71 33.65
CA THR A 134 -22.16 -11.55 34.11
C THR A 134 -22.82 -12.86 34.55
N LEU A 135 -22.06 -13.93 34.80
CA LEU A 135 -22.57 -15.05 35.61
C LEU A 135 -22.77 -14.54 37.04
N ASP A 136 -23.95 -13.97 37.24
CA ASP A 136 -24.46 -13.45 38.49
C ASP A 136 -24.64 -14.60 39.49
N TRP A 137 -23.73 -14.69 40.45
CA TRP A 137 -23.77 -15.67 41.54
C TRP A 137 -24.98 -15.46 42.47
N ASP A 138 -25.76 -14.37 42.32
CA ASP A 138 -26.99 -14.15 43.08
C ASP A 138 -28.13 -15.10 42.66
N GLN A 139 -28.11 -15.66 41.43
CA GLN A 139 -29.05 -16.72 41.03
C GLN A 139 -28.62 -18.12 41.45
N ALA A 140 -27.38 -18.32 41.91
CA ALA A 140 -26.95 -19.58 42.50
C ALA A 140 -27.49 -19.79 43.93
N SER A 141 -28.09 -18.76 44.54
CA SER A 141 -28.55 -18.78 45.93
C SER A 141 -30.03 -19.15 46.11
N THR A 142 -30.80 -19.40 45.04
CA THR A 142 -32.22 -19.77 45.13
C THR A 142 -32.52 -21.25 44.87
N LEU A 143 -31.51 -22.12 44.78
CA LEU A 143 -31.76 -23.57 44.84
C LEU A 143 -31.99 -23.97 46.30
N THR A 144 -33.27 -23.95 46.65
CA THR A 144 -33.87 -24.28 47.94
C THR A 144 -33.16 -25.40 48.68
N LEU A 145 -32.71 -25.05 49.88
CA LEU A 145 -32.17 -25.90 50.92
C LEU A 145 -33.24 -26.95 51.33
N GLY A 146 -33.04 -28.19 50.92
CA GLY A 146 -33.73 -29.37 51.43
C GLY A 146 -32.69 -30.32 52.01
N GLU A 147 -32.82 -30.61 53.30
CA GLU A 147 -31.88 -31.22 54.23
C GLU A 147 -31.17 -32.51 53.73
N GLY A 148 -29.87 -32.63 54.03
CA GLY A 148 -29.13 -33.86 53.79
C GLY A 148 -27.67 -33.78 54.25
N LYS A 149 -27.47 -34.07 55.53
CA LYS A 149 -26.21 -34.03 56.28
C LYS A 149 -25.05 -34.86 55.69
N ASP A 150 -23.84 -34.36 55.96
CA ASP A 150 -22.57 -35.08 56.13
C ASP A 150 -21.92 -35.79 54.92
N ALA A 151 -20.93 -35.13 54.28
CA ALA A 151 -19.80 -35.84 53.65
C ALA A 151 -18.53 -34.96 53.64
N PRO A 152 -17.33 -35.51 53.98
CA PRO A 152 -16.09 -34.75 54.11
C PRO A 152 -15.41 -34.50 52.75
N VAL A 153 -14.67 -33.38 52.69
CA VAL A 153 -14.20 -32.69 51.47
C VAL A 153 -12.93 -33.30 50.82
N ASN A 154 -12.64 -34.60 50.97
CA ASN A 154 -11.40 -35.18 50.42
C ASN A 154 -11.48 -36.68 50.11
N ALA A 155 -12.37 -37.08 49.19
CA ALA A 155 -12.30 -38.40 48.58
C ALA A 155 -11.58 -38.32 47.22
N PRO A 156 -10.59 -39.20 46.94
CA PRO A 156 -9.96 -39.28 45.62
C PRO A 156 -10.98 -39.73 44.56
N PRO A 157 -10.79 -39.38 43.27
CA PRO A 157 -11.74 -39.69 42.21
C PRO A 157 -11.90 -41.21 42.03
N PRO A 158 -13.10 -41.69 41.62
CA PRO A 158 -13.35 -43.11 41.41
C PRO A 158 -12.58 -43.67 40.21
N ASP A 159 -12.05 -44.89 40.36
CA ASP A 159 -11.33 -45.60 39.30
C ASP A 159 -12.24 -45.93 38.10
N LEU A 160 -11.68 -45.80 36.88
CA LEU A 160 -12.34 -46.18 35.63
C LEU A 160 -12.40 -47.71 35.47
N PRO A 161 -13.46 -48.27 34.87
CA PRO A 161 -13.60 -49.71 34.73
C PRO A 161 -12.63 -50.29 33.68
N LEU A 162 -11.90 -51.34 34.07
CA LEU A 162 -11.11 -52.16 33.15
C LEU A 162 -12.04 -52.97 32.26
N THR A 163 -12.02 -52.72 30.95
CA THR A 163 -12.63 -53.63 29.98
C THR A 163 -11.72 -54.84 29.80
N SER A 164 -12.09 -55.97 30.40
CA SER A 164 -11.57 -57.29 30.04
C SER A 164 -12.36 -57.78 28.83
N SER A 165 -11.69 -57.86 27.67
CA SER A 165 -12.16 -58.67 26.54
C SER A 165 -11.50 -60.04 26.64
N ASN A 166 -12.35 -61.06 26.56
CA ASN A 166 -12.00 -62.44 26.27
C ASN A 166 -11.89 -62.61 24.75
#